data_AF-A0A5D3DYI7-F1
#
_entry.id   AF-A0A5D3DYI7-F1
#
_cell.length_a   1.000
_cell.length_b   1.000
_cell.length_c   1.000
_cell.angle_alpha   90.00
_cell.angle_beta   90.00
_cell.angle_gamma   90.00
#
_symmetry.space_group_name_H-M   'P 1'
#
loop_
_entity.id
_entity.type
_entity.pdbx_description
1 polymer ?
#
loop_
_entity_poly.entity_id
_entity_poly.type
_entity_poly.pdbx_seq_one_letter_code
_entity_poly.pdbx_strand_id
1 'polypeptide(L)'
;MAQGGDITKGDGTGGGSIYGLPFADETLRGNTLDNTVWLDGRHVVFGKVVDGIKVLVEMEFEGTEPGSTNNPVVIEDCGQITEG
;
A
#
# COMPACT_ATOMS: atom_id res chain seq x y z
N MET A 1 -9.00 -0.98 -3.58
CA MET A 1 -7.56 -0.88 -3.25
C MET A 1 -7.38 0.30 -2.31
N ALA A 2 -6.38 0.26 -1.43
CA ALA A 2 -6.00 1.38 -0.57
C ALA A 2 -4.52 1.69 -0.80
N GLN A 3 -4.16 2.97 -0.99
CA GLN A 3 -2.81 3.40 -1.33
C GLN A 3 -2.33 4.47 -0.35
N GLY A 4 -1.06 4.36 0.04
CA GLY A 4 -0.34 5.31 0.89
C GLY A 4 1.15 5.29 0.57
N GLY A 5 2.00 5.74 1.50
CA GLY A 5 3.47 5.64 1.37
C GLY A 5 4.19 6.89 0.87
N ASP A 6 3.47 7.97 0.55
CA ASP A 6 4.10 9.29 0.35
C ASP A 6 4.47 9.92 1.71
N ILE A 7 5.68 9.62 2.15
CA ILE A 7 6.22 10.10 3.43
C ILE A 7 6.66 11.57 3.41
N THR A 8 6.64 12.24 2.25
CA THR A 8 7.21 13.59 2.11
C THR A 8 6.17 14.70 2.00
N LYS A 9 5.06 14.44 1.31
CA LYS A 9 4.02 15.44 1.05
C LYS A 9 2.64 14.98 1.49
N GLY A 10 2.41 13.67 1.62
CA GLY A 10 1.13 13.11 1.98
C GLY A 10 0.03 13.34 0.93
N ASP A 11 0.39 13.65 -0.32
CA ASP A 11 -0.55 13.96 -1.41
C ASP A 11 -0.43 13.01 -2.60
N GLY A 12 0.52 12.07 -2.56
CA GLY A 12 0.78 11.09 -3.61
C GLY A 12 1.77 11.57 -4.68
N THR A 13 2.32 12.78 -4.56
CA THR A 13 3.31 13.35 -5.50
C THR A 13 4.74 13.33 -4.96
N GLY A 14 4.94 12.69 -3.81
CA GLY A 14 6.23 12.54 -3.15
C GLY A 14 6.59 11.09 -2.85
N GLY A 15 7.38 10.90 -1.79
CA GLY A 15 7.94 9.62 -1.40
C GLY A 15 9.40 9.49 -1.82
N GLY A 16 10.07 8.51 -1.23
CA GLY A 16 11.46 8.19 -1.51
C GLY A 16 11.74 6.75 -1.16
N SER A 17 12.57 6.09 -1.96
CA SER A 17 13.09 4.77 -1.64
C SER A 17 14.30 4.90 -0.71
N ILE A 18 14.53 3.91 0.15
CA ILE A 18 15.78 3.77 0.91
C ILE A 18 17.01 3.62 0.00
N TYR A 19 16.80 3.27 -1.28
CA TYR A 19 17.84 3.17 -2.30
C TYR A 19 18.14 4.50 -3.03
N GLY A 20 17.46 5.60 -2.67
CA GLY A 20 17.71 6.95 -3.18
C GLY A 20 17.12 7.26 -4.56
N LEU A 21 17.30 6.39 -5.55
CA LEU A 21 16.66 6.49 -6.88
C LEU A 21 15.46 5.54 -6.99
N PRO A 22 14.55 5.74 -7.97
CA PRO A 22 13.66 4.67 -8.40
C PRO A 22 14.49 3.41 -8.66
N PHE A 23 14.04 2.27 -8.14
CA PHE A 23 14.71 0.99 -8.27
C PHE A 23 13.93 0.08 -9.22
N ALA A 24 14.61 -0.88 -9.82
CA ALA A 24 13.99 -1.81 -10.77
C ALA A 24 13.02 -2.77 -10.07
N ASP A 25 12.03 -3.24 -10.83
CA ASP A 25 11.06 -4.21 -10.35
C ASP A 25 11.72 -5.54 -9.99
N GLU A 26 11.50 -6.02 -8.76
CA GLU A 26 11.85 -7.38 -8.35
C GLU A 26 10.74 -8.34 -8.75
N THR A 27 11.09 -9.50 -9.34
CA THR A 27 10.08 -10.46 -9.79
C THR A 27 9.73 -11.44 -8.68
N LEU A 28 8.63 -11.20 -7.98
CA LEU A 28 7.96 -12.20 -7.15
C LEU A 28 6.71 -12.69 -7.89
N ARG A 29 6.64 -13.99 -8.17
CA ARG A 29 5.43 -14.60 -8.75
C ARG A 29 4.38 -14.72 -7.65
N GLY A 30 3.43 -13.80 -7.60
CA GLY A 30 2.29 -13.84 -6.69
C GLY A 30 1.16 -12.94 -7.21
N ASN A 31 -0.06 -13.45 -7.20
CA ASN A 31 -1.23 -12.67 -7.61
C ASN A 31 -1.51 -11.60 -6.56
N THR A 32 -1.69 -10.36 -7.01
CA THR A 32 -2.31 -9.31 -6.20
C THR A 32 -3.77 -9.73 -5.95
N LEU A 33 -4.27 -9.57 -4.71
CA LEU A 33 -5.63 -9.91 -4.23
C LEU A 33 -6.64 -10.24 -5.35
N ASP A 34 -7.28 -11.42 -5.23
CA ASP A 34 -7.94 -12.32 -6.21
C ASP A 34 -8.86 -11.74 -7.33
N ASN A 35 -8.80 -10.46 -7.65
CA ASN A 35 -9.58 -9.80 -8.72
C ASN A 35 -8.84 -8.63 -9.39
N THR A 36 -7.52 -8.47 -9.24
CA THR A 36 -6.76 -7.32 -9.83
C THR A 36 -5.74 -7.74 -10.89
N VAL A 37 -6.07 -8.76 -11.69
CA VAL A 37 -5.18 -9.37 -12.71
C VAL A 37 -4.62 -8.39 -13.74
N TRP A 38 -5.26 -7.24 -13.97
CA TRP A 38 -4.75 -6.22 -14.90
C TRP A 38 -3.50 -5.49 -14.38
N LEU A 39 -3.18 -5.64 -13.08
CA LEU A 39 -1.97 -5.12 -12.46
C LEU A 39 -0.79 -6.09 -12.54
N ASP A 40 -1.02 -7.34 -12.93
CA ASP A 40 0.03 -8.35 -13.03
C ASP A 40 1.11 -7.93 -14.03
N GLY A 41 2.38 -8.04 -13.62
CA GLY A 41 3.53 -7.59 -14.40
C GLY A 41 3.67 -6.06 -14.54
N ARG A 42 2.79 -5.28 -13.89
CA ARG A 42 2.87 -3.81 -13.81
C ARG A 42 3.18 -3.30 -12.40
N HIS A 43 2.87 -4.10 -11.38
CA HIS A 43 3.16 -3.79 -9.97
C HIS A 43 3.80 -5.02 -9.32
N VAL A 44 4.85 -4.79 -8.53
CA VAL A 44 5.52 -5.85 -7.78
C VAL A 44 4.72 -6.16 -6.51
N VAL A 45 4.31 -7.43 -6.34
CA VAL A 45 3.71 -7.91 -5.08
C VAL A 45 4.82 -8.29 -4.11
N PHE A 46 4.89 -7.61 -2.96
CA PHE A 46 5.99 -7.76 -1.99
C PHE A 46 5.55 -8.27 -0.59
N GLY A 47 4.28 -8.64 -0.42
CA GLY A 47 3.77 -9.15 0.84
C GLY A 47 2.28 -9.45 0.82
N LYS A 48 1.75 -9.89 1.97
CA LYS A 48 0.32 -10.08 2.21
C LYS A 48 -0.05 -9.66 3.63
N VAL A 49 -1.28 -9.18 3.79
CA VAL A 49 -1.85 -8.88 5.10
C VAL A 49 -2.18 -10.21 5.78
N VAL A 50 -1.74 -10.39 7.03
CA VAL A 50 -1.94 -11.63 7.80
C VAL A 50 -2.89 -11.46 8.99
N ASP A 51 -3.10 -10.23 9.45
CA ASP A 51 -4.04 -9.86 10.49
C ASP A 51 -4.56 -8.43 10.22
N GLY A 52 -5.68 -8.04 10.83
CA GLY A 52 -6.23 -6.69 10.73
C GLY A 52 -7.01 -6.38 9.45
N ILE A 53 -7.45 -7.38 8.68
CA ILE A 53 -8.23 -7.19 7.43
C ILE A 53 -9.47 -6.30 7.65
N LYS A 54 -10.11 -6.36 8.82
CA LYS A 54 -11.27 -5.51 9.15
C LYS A 54 -10.93 -4.01 9.09
N VAL A 55 -9.72 -3.63 9.53
CA VAL A 55 -9.27 -2.24 9.46
C VAL A 55 -9.18 -1.79 8.00
N LEU A 56 -8.66 -2.63 7.10
CA LEU A 56 -8.63 -2.31 5.66
C LEU A 56 -10.03 -2.15 5.05
N VAL A 57 -10.98 -2.96 5.49
CA VAL A 57 -12.39 -2.83 5.05
C VAL A 57 -12.97 -1.50 5.52
N GLU A 58 -12.74 -1.11 6.78
CA GLU A 58 -13.18 0.20 7.30
C GLU A 58 -12.53 1.37 6.56
N MET A 59 -11.23 1.28 6.26
CA MET A 59 -10.51 2.26 5.45
C MET A 59 -11.09 2.41 4.04
N GLU A 60 -11.60 1.33 3.44
CA GLU A 60 -12.22 1.36 2.11
C GLU A 60 -13.54 2.16 2.11
N PHE A 61 -14.31 2.12 3.21
CA PHE A 61 -15.52 2.94 3.37
C PHE A 61 -15.25 4.44 3.46
N GLU A 62 -14.03 4.83 3.82
CA GLU A 62 -13.60 6.24 3.81
C GLU A 62 -13.17 6.72 2.42
N GLY A 63 -13.04 5.82 1.44
CA GLY A 63 -12.65 6.16 0.07
C GLY A 63 -13.77 6.79 -0.77
N THR A 64 -13.38 7.46 -1.84
CA THR A 64 -14.28 8.00 -2.87
C THR A 64 -13.86 7.48 -4.24
N GLU A 65 -14.79 7.48 -5.21
CA GLU A 65 -14.52 7.02 -6.58
C GLU A 65 -13.32 7.75 -7.24
N PRO A 66 -13.11 9.07 -7.05
CA PRO A 66 -11.92 9.75 -7.58
C PRO A 66 -10.59 9.39 -6.90
N GLY A 67 -10.61 8.65 -5.79
CA GLY A 67 -9.42 8.22 -5.04
C GLY A 67 -9.07 9.10 -3.82
N SER A 68 -9.78 10.19 -3.58
CA SER A 68 -9.69 10.96 -2.32
C SER A 68 -10.39 10.25 -1.16
N THR A 69 -10.07 10.60 0.08
CA THR A 69 -10.78 10.10 1.27
C THR A 69 -11.73 11.15 1.84
N ASN A 70 -12.80 10.70 2.50
CA ASN A 70 -13.77 11.57 3.20
C ASN A 70 -13.19 12.14 4.50
N ASN A 71 -12.40 11.34 5.21
CA ASN A 71 -11.68 11.72 6.42
C ASN A 71 -10.19 11.35 6.29
N PRO A 72 -9.29 11.99 7.07
CA PRO A 72 -7.90 11.56 7.15
C PRO A 72 -7.80 10.12 7.69
N VAL A 73 -7.12 9.26 6.93
CA VAL A 73 -6.78 7.89 7.33
C VAL A 73 -5.25 7.83 7.43
N VAL A 74 -4.73 7.83 8.66
CA VAL A 74 -3.29 8.03 8.94
C VAL A 74 -2.74 6.84 9.70
N ILE A 75 -1.51 6.43 9.36
CA ILE A 75 -0.74 5.48 10.16
C ILE A 75 -0.17 6.25 11.36
N GLU A 76 -0.76 6.06 12.53
CA GLU A 76 -0.32 6.73 13.76
C GLU A 76 0.99 6.14 14.30
N ASP A 77 1.21 4.83 14.13
CA ASP A 77 2.43 4.12 14.54
C ASP A 77 2.70 2.92 13.62
N CYS A 78 3.97 2.54 13.45
CA CYS A 78 4.38 1.38 12.65
C CYS A 78 5.73 0.80 13.10
N GLY A 79 5.93 -0.50 12.84
CA GLY A 79 7.16 -1.18 13.21
C GLY A 79 7.22 -2.63 12.71
N GLN A 80 8.33 -3.30 12.98
CA GLN A 80 8.52 -4.72 12.70
C GLN A 80 8.30 -5.54 13.97
N ILE A 81 7.51 -6.60 13.86
CA ILE A 81 7.39 -7.61 14.92
C ILE A 81 8.60 -8.55 14.79
N THR A 82 9.45 -8.57 15.81
CA THR A 82 10.55 -9.54 15.90
C THR A 82 10.05 -10.79 16.63
N GLU A 83 10.31 -11.97 16.07
CA GLU A 83 10.22 -13.21 16.86
C GLU A 83 11.26 -13.13 17.99
N GLY A 84 10.84 -13.40 19.22
CA GLY A 84 11.71 -13.42 20.40
C GLY A 84 12.52 -14.70 20.54
#